data_AF-A0A9P7VZ54-F1
#
_entry.id   AF-A0A9P7VZ54-F1
#
_cell.length_a   1.000
_cell.length_b   1.000
_cell.length_c   1.000
_cell.angle_alpha   90.00
_cell.angle_beta   90.00
_cell.angle_gamma   90.00
#
_symmetry.space_group_name_H-M   'P 1'
#
loop_
_entity.id
_entity.type
_entity.pdbx_description
1 polymer ?
#
loop_
_entity_poly.entity_id
_entity_poly.type
_entity_poly.pdbx_seq_one_letter_code
_entity_poly.pdbx_strand_id
1 'polypeptide(L)'
;MTFTNFPSVYSSDSGFSILPVHTHVEDPLNDLTLQAFNQFVNEDVEMQAPLSESGAFVVVDTNILLHDFDVLVQFVEDIERENVSVIVIIPGVVIQELDGHKHNQSLRWFARRSSTWLLKKVQERRSVKGQATEETLRRSGNWRVALRDEVQKDGDRGNDELIVDCCKYFALIRRTVLWSGDKNLCIDVHAERTIGALSTDHRQWTSRYLIGVIFENTLDPNRFASEKPTYKRDTRIVEETSQLPSHTRDPDGMDIDEEDDDGLVIIRTDARDLLHVQVVNHFSMLLAQLVLRVGNAEIRSYQPRSVSRYAPEWQQNRKPIVDWNVSELLEYLDGKKCREATNPKLEWFLQLPPSYRPDPKSNDSRGSRRGQDWSRTDWLNALGSLKKIGIDWVDTPIQESLAMLERELSFVFSQGMVII
;
A
#
# COMPACT_ATOMS: atom_id res chain seq x y z
N MET A 1 -5.92 56.59 -50.75
CA MET A 1 -6.72 55.82 -51.73
C MET A 1 -6.20 54.38 -51.66
N THR A 2 -6.74 53.53 -50.80
CA THR A 2 -7.86 52.59 -51.02
C THR A 2 -7.61 51.49 -52.07
N PHE A 3 -7.70 50.25 -51.58
CA PHE A 3 -8.22 49.03 -52.23
C PHE A 3 -7.34 48.36 -53.32
N THR A 4 -7.23 47.04 -53.51
CA THR A 4 -7.95 45.85 -53.01
C THR A 4 -7.25 44.57 -53.54
N ASN A 5 -7.33 43.48 -52.76
CA ASN A 5 -7.66 42.07 -53.12
C ASN A 5 -6.94 41.26 -54.23
N PHE A 6 -6.26 40.17 -53.80
CA PHE A 6 -6.47 38.70 -54.02
C PHE A 6 -7.21 38.17 -55.29
N PRO A 7 -7.14 36.86 -55.71
CA PRO A 7 -6.45 35.65 -55.16
C PRO A 7 -5.85 34.63 -56.20
N SER A 8 -5.37 33.46 -55.69
CA SER A 8 -5.53 32.07 -56.23
C SER A 8 -4.55 31.58 -57.35
N VAL A 9 -4.06 30.33 -57.49
CA VAL A 9 -4.25 28.96 -56.90
C VAL A 9 -3.15 27.99 -57.47
N TYR A 10 -3.00 26.80 -56.83
CA TYR A 10 -2.27 25.53 -57.14
C TYR A 10 -0.97 25.31 -56.35
N SER A 11 -0.77 24.35 -55.41
CA SER A 11 -1.32 23.04 -54.99
C SER A 11 -0.35 21.86 -55.28
N SER A 12 0.15 21.23 -54.21
CA SER A 12 0.34 19.76 -54.00
C SER A 12 1.22 19.56 -52.75
N ASP A 13 0.66 19.22 -51.59
CA ASP A 13 0.34 17.87 -51.07
C ASP A 13 1.54 17.01 -50.67
N SER A 14 1.76 16.90 -49.35
CA SER A 14 1.98 15.63 -48.64
C SER A 14 1.68 15.84 -47.16
N GLY A 15 0.42 15.60 -46.80
CA GLY A 15 -0.06 15.61 -45.42
C GLY A 15 0.51 14.43 -44.63
N PHE A 16 1.29 14.73 -43.60
CA PHE A 16 1.49 13.80 -42.49
C PHE A 16 0.30 13.95 -41.53
N SER A 17 -0.58 12.94 -41.56
CA SER A 17 -1.65 12.76 -40.59
C SER A 17 -1.02 12.36 -39.26
N ILE A 18 -0.94 13.31 -38.33
CA ILE A 18 -0.70 13.01 -36.91
C ILE A 18 -2.00 12.38 -36.42
N LEU A 19 -2.06 11.06 -36.37
CA LEU A 19 -3.14 10.38 -35.66
C LEU A 19 -2.99 10.71 -34.17
N PRO A 20 -4.00 11.28 -33.51
CA PRO A 20 -3.99 11.36 -32.06
C PRO A 20 -4.04 9.93 -31.53
N VAL A 21 -2.98 9.54 -30.82
CA VAL A 21 -3.00 8.37 -29.94
C VAL A 21 -4.22 8.53 -29.05
N HIS A 22 -5.09 7.53 -29.04
CA HIS A 22 -6.28 7.49 -28.20
C HIS A 22 -5.86 7.76 -26.74
N THR A 23 -6.06 8.99 -26.29
CA THR A 23 -6.08 9.32 -24.88
C THR A 23 -7.32 8.63 -24.33
N HIS A 24 -7.09 7.51 -23.63
CA HIS A 24 -8.06 7.02 -22.68
C HIS A 24 -8.50 8.22 -21.84
N VAL A 25 -9.81 8.43 -21.73
CA VAL A 25 -10.37 9.40 -20.81
C VAL A 25 -10.04 8.86 -19.41
N GLU A 26 -8.91 9.32 -18.89
CA GLU A 26 -8.44 9.01 -17.54
C GLU A 26 -9.43 9.59 -16.53
N ASP A 27 -9.88 8.75 -15.60
CA ASP A 27 -10.77 9.16 -14.52
C ASP A 27 -10.08 10.26 -13.66
N PRO A 28 -10.74 11.40 -13.41
CA PRO A 28 -10.11 12.58 -12.79
C PRO A 28 -9.64 12.40 -11.34
N LEU A 29 -9.91 11.25 -10.70
CA LEU A 29 -9.49 10.95 -9.33
C LEU A 29 -8.20 10.10 -9.28
N ASN A 30 -7.88 9.34 -10.34
CA ASN A 30 -6.62 8.57 -10.45
C ASN A 30 -5.42 9.52 -10.36
N ASP A 31 -5.58 10.71 -10.93
CA ASP A 31 -4.63 11.80 -10.88
C ASP A 31 -4.41 12.28 -9.44
N LEU A 32 -5.43 12.36 -8.56
CA LEU A 32 -5.28 13.02 -7.25
C LEU A 32 -4.38 12.28 -6.26
N THR A 33 -4.39 10.94 -6.20
CA THR A 33 -3.54 10.20 -5.24
C THR A 33 -2.09 10.22 -5.69
N LEU A 34 -1.85 10.01 -6.99
CA LEU A 34 -0.52 10.05 -7.59
C LEU A 34 0.02 11.46 -7.71
N GLN A 35 -0.82 12.47 -7.96
CA GLN A 35 -0.46 13.89 -7.87
C GLN A 35 -0.10 14.26 -6.45
N ALA A 36 -0.93 13.90 -5.47
CA ALA A 36 -0.60 14.17 -4.07
C ALA A 36 0.74 13.50 -3.71
N PHE A 37 0.92 12.23 -4.08
CA PHE A 37 2.18 11.52 -3.86
C PHE A 37 3.37 12.21 -4.52
N ASN A 38 3.29 12.50 -5.83
CA ASN A 38 4.36 13.16 -6.57
C ASN A 38 4.62 14.59 -6.07
N GLN A 39 3.58 15.31 -5.65
CA GLN A 39 3.71 16.62 -5.04
C GLN A 39 4.48 16.50 -3.73
N PHE A 40 4.08 15.60 -2.84
CA PHE A 40 4.78 15.39 -1.56
C PHE A 40 6.23 14.93 -1.75
N VAL A 41 6.50 14.10 -2.76
CA VAL A 41 7.84 13.59 -3.04
C VAL A 41 8.74 14.67 -3.66
N ASN A 42 8.25 15.44 -4.63
CA ASN A 42 9.06 16.45 -5.34
C ASN A 42 9.20 17.76 -4.54
N GLU A 43 8.26 18.09 -3.66
CA GLU A 43 8.44 19.19 -2.70
C GLU A 43 9.47 18.83 -1.61
N ASP A 44 9.91 17.57 -1.53
CA ASP A 44 10.69 17.02 -0.42
C ASP A 44 12.11 16.59 -0.81
N VAL A 45 12.87 17.55 -1.35
CA VAL A 45 14.30 17.41 -1.70
C VAL A 45 15.20 17.21 -0.45
N GLU A 46 14.68 17.39 0.76
CA GLU A 46 15.47 17.32 2.01
C GLU A 46 14.84 16.45 3.10
N MET A 47 14.51 15.19 2.81
CA MET A 47 14.58 14.19 3.87
C MET A 47 16.05 14.01 4.27
N GLN A 48 16.51 14.80 5.24
CA GLN A 48 17.78 14.57 5.93
C GLN A 48 17.68 13.26 6.70
N ALA A 49 17.86 12.14 6.00
CA ALA A 49 18.03 10.83 6.60
C ALA A 49 19.06 10.97 7.73
N PRO A 50 18.82 10.43 8.94
CA PRO A 50 19.80 10.49 10.02
C PRO A 50 21.17 10.13 9.46
N LEU A 51 22.16 11.00 9.67
CA LEU A 51 23.53 10.88 9.13
C LEU A 51 24.30 9.67 9.69
N SER A 52 23.60 8.71 10.30
CA SER A 52 24.16 7.45 10.74
C SER A 52 24.76 6.75 9.52
N GLU A 53 26.08 6.64 9.49
CA GLU A 53 26.86 5.92 8.47
C GLU A 53 26.42 4.45 8.34
N SER A 54 25.74 3.91 9.35
CA SER A 54 25.18 2.56 9.38
C SER A 54 23.79 2.43 8.77
N GLY A 55 23.23 3.48 8.16
CA GLY A 55 21.88 3.43 7.57
C GLY A 55 21.83 2.69 6.24
N ALA A 56 20.71 2.04 5.94
CA ALA A 56 20.49 1.32 4.68
C ALA A 56 19.20 1.76 3.96
N PHE A 57 19.23 1.72 2.64
CA PHE A 57 18.05 1.86 1.79
C PHE A 57 17.54 0.48 1.36
N VAL A 58 16.22 0.31 1.40
CA VAL A 58 15.53 -0.87 0.87
C VAL A 58 14.63 -0.42 -0.26
N VAL A 59 14.98 -0.75 -1.49
CA VAL A 59 14.16 -0.43 -2.67
C VAL A 59 13.17 -1.56 -2.87
N VAL A 60 11.87 -1.25 -3.01
CA VAL A 60 10.82 -2.25 -3.20
C VAL A 60 10.28 -2.24 -4.62
N ASP A 61 9.82 -3.41 -5.06
CA ASP A 61 9.13 -3.61 -6.33
C ASP A 61 7.59 -3.66 -6.14
N THR A 62 6.84 -3.51 -7.24
CA THR A 62 5.38 -3.59 -7.31
C THR A 62 4.85 -4.91 -6.77
N ASN A 63 5.53 -6.02 -7.05
CA ASN A 63 5.12 -7.34 -6.56
C ASN A 63 5.09 -7.42 -5.03
N ILE A 64 6.03 -6.77 -4.34
CA ILE A 64 6.02 -6.71 -2.88
C ILE A 64 4.82 -5.92 -2.38
N LEU A 65 4.46 -4.82 -3.05
CA LEU A 65 3.32 -3.98 -2.69
C LEU A 65 1.98 -4.64 -3.02
N LEU A 66 1.93 -5.62 -3.91
CA LEU A 66 0.71 -6.35 -4.26
C LEU A 66 0.54 -7.63 -3.45
N HIS A 67 1.62 -8.41 -3.28
CA HIS A 67 1.55 -9.77 -2.75
C HIS A 67 2.09 -9.90 -1.32
N ASP A 68 3.08 -9.08 -0.93
CA ASP A 68 3.74 -9.16 0.38
C ASP A 68 3.58 -7.86 1.20
N PHE A 69 2.51 -7.12 0.90
CA PHE A 69 2.24 -5.82 1.48
C PHE A 69 2.17 -5.84 3.02
N ASP A 70 1.52 -6.86 3.59
CA ASP A 70 1.42 -7.01 5.05
C ASP A 70 2.79 -7.21 5.72
N VAL A 71 3.72 -7.88 5.02
CA VAL A 71 5.10 -8.03 5.49
C VAL A 71 5.84 -6.70 5.44
N LEU A 72 5.64 -5.91 4.38
CA LEU A 72 6.21 -4.56 4.29
C LEU A 72 5.70 -3.64 5.41
N VAL A 73 4.39 -3.65 5.67
CA VAL A 73 3.79 -2.88 6.77
C VAL A 73 4.43 -3.27 8.11
N GLN A 74 4.52 -4.57 8.38
CA GLN A 74 5.13 -5.09 9.61
C GLN A 74 6.60 -4.70 9.72
N PHE A 75 7.36 -4.82 8.62
CA PHE A 75 8.76 -4.44 8.57
C PHE A 75 8.95 -2.97 8.91
N VAL A 76 8.14 -2.08 8.32
CA VAL A 76 8.17 -0.64 8.59
C VAL A 76 7.81 -0.33 10.05
N GLU A 77 6.81 -0.99 10.61
CA GLU A 77 6.45 -0.83 12.02
C GLU A 77 7.56 -1.28 12.96
N ASP A 78 8.24 -2.40 12.65
CA ASP A 78 9.32 -2.91 13.47
C ASP A 78 10.60 -2.04 13.38
N ILE A 79 10.99 -1.54 12.20
CA ILE A 79 12.14 -0.61 12.09
C ILE A 79 11.86 0.70 12.83
N GLU A 80 10.61 1.18 12.82
CA GLU A 80 10.20 2.35 13.57
C GLU A 80 10.21 2.11 15.08
N ARG A 81 9.70 0.96 15.53
CA ARG A 81 9.67 0.58 16.96
C ARG A 81 11.08 0.43 17.52
N GLU A 82 11.95 -0.26 16.78
CA GLU A 82 13.32 -0.53 17.20
C GLU A 82 14.29 0.62 16.87
N ASN A 83 13.78 1.70 16.23
CA ASN A 83 14.53 2.88 15.80
C ASN A 83 15.77 2.53 14.95
N VAL A 84 15.58 1.61 14.00
CA VAL A 84 16.61 1.16 13.07
C VAL A 84 16.73 2.15 11.93
N SER A 85 17.96 2.48 11.53
CA SER A 85 18.24 3.40 10.42
C SER A 85 18.04 2.70 9.06
N VAL A 86 16.79 2.40 8.72
CA VAL A 86 16.39 1.90 7.40
C VAL A 86 15.36 2.82 6.80
N ILE A 87 15.51 3.14 5.52
CA ILE A 87 14.51 3.86 4.74
C ILE A 87 14.08 2.99 3.57
N VAL A 88 12.79 2.69 3.51
CA VAL A 88 12.17 2.01 2.37
C VAL A 88 11.97 3.03 1.26
N ILE A 89 12.58 2.79 0.11
CA ILE A 89 12.45 3.59 -1.10
C ILE A 89 11.41 2.94 -2.01
N ILE A 90 10.44 3.73 -2.45
CA ILE A 90 9.46 3.33 -3.47
C ILE A 90 9.86 3.97 -4.80
N PRO A 91 10.29 3.18 -5.80
CA PRO A 91 10.57 3.69 -7.14
C PRO A 91 9.35 4.41 -7.71
N GLY A 92 9.60 5.48 -8.48
CA GLY A 92 8.52 6.24 -9.10
C GLY A 92 7.73 5.42 -10.12
N VAL A 93 8.40 4.51 -10.82
CA VAL A 93 7.76 3.59 -11.79
C VAL A 93 6.79 2.63 -11.10
N VAL A 94 7.15 2.14 -9.91
CA VAL A 94 6.32 1.23 -9.10
C VAL A 94 5.00 1.90 -8.70
N ILE A 95 5.01 3.20 -8.42
CA ILE A 95 3.79 3.98 -8.17
C ILE A 95 2.91 4.06 -9.42
N GLN A 96 3.50 4.23 -10.61
CA GLN A 96 2.75 4.24 -11.87
C GLN A 96 2.12 2.88 -12.17
N GLU A 97 2.85 1.78 -11.91
CA GLU A 97 2.34 0.42 -12.08
C GLU A 97 1.20 0.11 -11.12
N LEU A 98 1.34 0.45 -9.84
CA LEU A 98 0.27 0.30 -8.85
C LEU A 98 -1.01 1.01 -9.30
N ASP A 99 -0.88 2.21 -9.87
CA ASP A 99 -2.01 2.96 -10.41
C ASP A 99 -2.64 2.28 -11.62
N GLY A 100 -1.83 1.70 -12.51
CA GLY A 100 -2.30 0.84 -13.59
C GLY A 100 -3.11 -0.36 -13.06
N HIS A 101 -2.63 -1.02 -12.01
CA HIS A 101 -3.27 -2.18 -11.39
C HIS A 101 -4.61 -1.87 -10.69
N LYS A 102 -4.94 -0.60 -10.43
CA LYS A 102 -6.28 -0.21 -9.95
C LYS A 102 -7.38 -0.61 -10.93
N HIS A 103 -7.08 -0.77 -12.22
CA HIS A 103 -8.04 -1.21 -13.23
C HIS A 103 -8.19 -2.74 -13.27
N ASN A 104 -7.14 -3.48 -12.87
CA ASN A 104 -7.17 -4.94 -12.82
C ASN A 104 -8.11 -5.43 -11.71
N GLN A 105 -9.18 -6.11 -12.09
CA GLN A 105 -10.24 -6.54 -11.18
C GLN A 105 -9.76 -7.42 -10.01
N SER A 106 -8.68 -8.18 -10.19
CA SER A 106 -8.16 -9.11 -9.17
C SER A 106 -7.26 -8.43 -8.14
N LEU A 107 -6.48 -7.42 -8.58
CA LEU A 107 -5.45 -6.75 -7.79
C LEU A 107 -5.91 -5.39 -7.22
N ARG A 108 -7.04 -4.88 -7.71
CA ARG A 108 -7.55 -3.54 -7.41
C ARG A 108 -7.68 -3.24 -5.91
N TRP A 109 -8.14 -4.18 -5.09
CA TRP A 109 -8.22 -4.01 -3.63
C TRP A 109 -6.82 -3.80 -3.02
N PHE A 110 -5.88 -4.67 -3.38
CA PHE A 110 -4.50 -4.64 -2.89
C PHE A 110 -3.77 -3.38 -3.35
N ALA A 111 -3.84 -3.05 -4.65
CA ALA A 111 -3.21 -1.85 -5.21
C ALA A 111 -3.66 -0.58 -4.48
N ARG A 112 -4.97 -0.43 -4.21
CA ARG A 112 -5.48 0.75 -3.49
C ARG A 112 -5.07 0.79 -2.05
N ARG A 113 -5.15 -0.33 -1.34
CA ARG A 113 -4.70 -0.44 0.04
C ARG A 113 -3.23 0.00 0.16
N SER A 114 -2.39 -0.48 -0.75
CA SER A 114 -0.98 -0.13 -0.82
C SER A 114 -0.79 1.36 -1.14
N SER A 115 -1.45 1.92 -2.16
CA SER A 115 -1.36 3.36 -2.47
C SER A 115 -1.78 4.24 -1.28
N THR A 116 -2.88 3.90 -0.60
CA THR A 116 -3.36 4.67 0.56
C THR A 116 -2.36 4.63 1.72
N TRP A 117 -1.75 3.48 1.97
CA TRP A 117 -0.71 3.34 2.99
C TRP A 117 0.58 4.06 2.64
N LEU A 118 1.04 3.94 1.39
CA LEU A 118 2.22 4.65 0.90
C LEU A 118 2.08 6.15 1.04
N LEU A 119 0.93 6.71 0.64
CA LEU A 119 0.67 8.14 0.79
C LEU A 119 0.78 8.58 2.26
N LYS A 120 0.18 7.83 3.18
CA LYS A 120 0.30 8.11 4.63
C LYS A 120 1.75 8.04 5.08
N LYS A 121 2.48 6.98 4.74
CA LYS A 121 3.85 6.77 5.22
C LYS A 121 4.86 7.76 4.65
N VAL A 122 4.70 8.16 3.39
CA VAL A 122 5.51 9.23 2.79
C VAL A 122 5.21 10.58 3.46
N GLN A 123 3.96 10.86 3.84
CA GLN A 123 3.63 12.07 4.61
C GLN A 123 4.23 12.08 6.02
N GLU A 124 4.38 10.91 6.66
CA GLU A 124 5.03 10.78 7.98
C GLU A 124 6.54 11.03 7.92
N ARG A 125 7.18 10.87 6.76
CA ARG A 125 8.60 11.19 6.51
C ARG A 125 9.58 10.54 7.49
N ARG A 126 9.29 9.30 7.88
CA ARG A 126 10.06 8.60 8.92
C ARG A 126 10.89 7.45 8.38
N SER A 127 10.23 6.52 7.70
CA SER A 127 10.76 5.19 7.37
C SER A 127 10.51 4.80 5.91
N VAL A 128 9.65 5.54 5.21
CA VAL A 128 9.29 5.31 3.80
C VAL A 128 9.46 6.60 3.03
N LYS A 129 10.05 6.50 1.85
CA LYS A 129 10.33 7.60 0.92
C LYS A 129 9.92 7.21 -0.49
N GLY A 130 9.28 8.11 -1.23
CA GLY A 130 9.12 7.97 -2.68
C GLY A 130 10.33 8.54 -3.43
N GLN A 131 10.70 7.95 -4.56
CA GLN A 131 11.75 8.46 -5.44
C GLN A 131 11.31 9.78 -6.11
N ALA A 132 12.04 10.86 -5.89
CA ALA A 132 11.82 12.13 -6.58
C ALA A 132 12.23 12.06 -8.05
N THR A 133 11.68 12.97 -8.88
CA THR A 133 11.93 12.92 -10.33
C THR A 133 13.40 12.97 -10.70
N GLU A 134 14.18 13.72 -9.93
CA GLU A 134 15.61 13.97 -10.10
C GLU A 134 16.52 12.92 -9.44
N GLU A 135 15.97 11.99 -8.66
CA GLU A 135 16.71 10.90 -8.01
C GLU A 135 16.96 9.75 -8.99
N THR A 136 17.73 10.01 -10.03
CA THR A 136 17.98 9.09 -11.15
C THR A 136 19.40 9.26 -11.69
N LEU A 137 19.94 8.22 -12.35
CA LEU A 137 21.22 8.31 -13.07
C LEU A 137 21.03 8.52 -14.57
N ARG A 138 19.78 8.65 -15.04
CA ARG A 138 19.48 8.98 -16.43
C ARG A 138 20.05 10.33 -16.82
N ARG A 139 20.45 10.46 -18.09
CA ARG A 139 21.06 11.69 -18.61
C ARG A 139 20.08 12.86 -18.66
N SER A 140 18.79 12.58 -18.75
CA SER A 140 17.73 13.58 -18.68
C SER A 140 17.64 14.26 -17.31
N GLY A 141 18.20 13.66 -16.26
CA GLY A 141 17.98 14.08 -14.87
C GLY A 141 16.53 13.91 -14.42
N ASN A 142 15.72 13.15 -15.17
CA ASN A 142 14.33 12.87 -14.83
C ASN A 142 13.99 11.42 -15.19
N TRP A 143 13.68 10.59 -14.20
CA TRP A 143 13.42 9.16 -14.44
C TRP A 143 12.25 8.93 -15.41
N ARG A 144 11.29 9.87 -15.49
CA ARG A 144 10.11 9.80 -16.39
C ARG A 144 10.44 10.13 -17.84
N VAL A 145 11.55 10.84 -18.10
CA VAL A 145 11.89 11.33 -19.44
C VAL A 145 12.99 10.47 -20.03
N ALA A 146 12.62 9.70 -21.06
CA ALA A 146 13.58 8.99 -21.88
C ALA A 146 14.11 9.86 -23.02
N LEU A 147 15.44 10.02 -23.11
CA LEU A 147 16.05 10.65 -24.28
C LEU A 147 16.02 9.67 -25.47
N ARG A 148 15.86 10.20 -26.69
CA ARG A 148 15.78 9.38 -27.91
C ARG A 148 16.95 8.41 -28.07
N ASP A 149 18.14 8.81 -27.65
CA ASP A 149 19.36 8.00 -27.73
C ASP A 149 19.37 6.84 -26.71
N GLU A 150 18.64 6.97 -25.59
CA GLU A 150 18.45 5.90 -24.60
C GLU A 150 17.42 4.90 -25.14
N VAL A 151 16.30 5.38 -25.70
CA VAL A 151 15.26 4.52 -26.31
C VAL A 151 15.80 3.65 -27.45
N GLN A 152 16.77 4.16 -28.22
CA GLN A 152 17.39 3.39 -29.31
C GLN A 152 18.42 2.36 -28.87
N LYS A 153 19.09 2.58 -27.72
CA LYS A 153 20.12 1.66 -27.20
C LYS A 153 19.55 0.60 -26.30
N ASP A 154 18.53 0.97 -25.52
CA ASP A 154 17.92 0.10 -24.53
C ASP A 154 16.67 -0.62 -25.07
N GLY A 155 16.25 -0.38 -26.32
CA GLY A 155 15.06 -1.06 -26.84
C GLY A 155 13.87 -0.93 -25.87
N ASP A 156 12.95 -1.89 -25.91
CA ASP A 156 11.77 -1.93 -25.03
C ASP A 156 12.13 -2.38 -23.60
N ARG A 157 13.29 -1.97 -23.08
CA ARG A 157 13.70 -2.29 -21.72
C ARG A 157 12.80 -1.55 -20.73
N GLY A 158 11.99 -2.36 -20.07
CA GLY A 158 10.80 -1.96 -19.36
C GLY A 158 11.05 -1.37 -17.98
N ASN A 159 9.97 -1.32 -17.20
CA ASN A 159 9.90 -0.72 -15.87
C ASN A 159 10.99 -1.23 -14.90
N ASP A 160 11.44 -2.47 -15.07
CA ASP A 160 12.55 -3.09 -14.32
C ASP A 160 13.84 -2.27 -14.37
N GLU A 161 14.21 -1.71 -15.53
CA GLU A 161 15.42 -0.89 -15.64
C GLU A 161 15.31 0.41 -14.85
N LEU A 162 14.10 0.98 -14.73
CA LEU A 162 13.85 2.16 -13.91
C LEU A 162 13.97 1.82 -12.41
N ILE A 163 13.61 0.59 -12.01
CA ILE A 163 13.84 0.09 -10.64
C ILE A 163 15.35 -0.09 -10.40
N VAL A 164 16.08 -0.67 -11.36
CA VAL A 164 17.54 -0.82 -11.27
C VAL A 164 18.24 0.54 -11.22
N ASP A 165 17.83 1.52 -12.04
CA ASP A 165 18.33 2.89 -12.00
C ASP A 165 18.12 3.54 -10.63
N CYS A 166 16.92 3.37 -10.06
CA CYS A 166 16.61 3.82 -8.70
C CYS A 166 17.59 3.19 -7.68
N CYS A 167 17.78 1.87 -7.74
CA CYS A 167 18.72 1.18 -6.86
C CYS A 167 20.15 1.71 -7.00
N LYS A 168 20.61 1.93 -8.24
CA LYS A 168 21.95 2.47 -8.52
C LYS A 168 22.12 3.88 -7.96
N TYR A 169 21.12 4.74 -8.12
CA TYR A 169 21.14 6.10 -7.58
C TYR A 169 21.34 6.09 -6.05
N PHE A 170 20.51 5.34 -5.33
CA PHE A 170 20.60 5.28 -3.86
C PHE A 170 21.86 4.54 -3.37
N ALA A 171 22.38 3.59 -4.15
CA ALA A 171 23.64 2.91 -3.86
C ALA A 171 24.86 3.84 -3.89
N LEU A 172 24.81 4.95 -4.63
CA LEU A 172 25.85 6.00 -4.57
C LEU A 172 25.86 6.76 -3.24
N ILE A 173 24.75 6.74 -2.51
CA ILE A 173 24.55 7.52 -1.30
C ILE A 173 24.82 6.66 -0.06
N ARG A 174 24.20 5.46 0.02
CA ARG A 174 24.34 4.51 1.13
C ARG A 174 24.15 3.08 0.65
N ARG A 175 24.44 2.11 1.54
CA ARG A 175 24.13 0.69 1.32
C ARG A 175 22.67 0.57 0.88
N THR A 176 22.46 -0.03 -0.29
CA THR A 176 21.13 -0.20 -0.89
C THR A 176 20.88 -1.67 -1.16
N VAL A 177 19.67 -2.11 -0.85
CA VAL A 177 19.22 -3.49 -1.05
C VAL A 177 17.91 -3.47 -1.82
N LEU A 178 17.82 -4.21 -2.93
CA LEU A 178 16.57 -4.47 -3.63
C LEU A 178 15.79 -5.57 -2.88
N TRP A 179 14.51 -5.30 -2.65
CA TRP A 179 13.52 -6.28 -2.22
C TRP A 179 12.55 -6.54 -3.38
N SER A 180 12.74 -7.66 -4.07
CA SER A 180 11.81 -8.12 -5.11
C SER A 180 11.65 -9.65 -5.04
N GLY A 181 10.49 -10.13 -5.50
CA GLY A 181 10.25 -11.55 -5.74
C GLY A 181 10.57 -12.00 -7.16
N ASP A 182 10.90 -11.07 -8.06
CA ASP A 182 11.28 -11.38 -9.44
C ASP A 182 12.76 -11.77 -9.51
N LYS A 183 13.01 -13.01 -9.94
CA LYS A 183 14.36 -13.56 -10.10
C LYS A 183 15.16 -12.81 -11.16
N ASN A 184 14.54 -12.38 -12.27
CA ASN A 184 15.22 -11.68 -13.35
C ASN A 184 15.71 -10.31 -12.87
N LEU A 185 14.82 -9.54 -12.23
CA LEU A 185 15.17 -8.25 -11.65
C LEU A 185 16.26 -8.41 -10.57
N CYS A 186 16.19 -9.45 -9.74
CA CYS A 186 17.23 -9.75 -8.76
C CYS A 186 18.59 -10.07 -9.42
N ILE A 187 18.61 -10.82 -10.52
CA ILE A 187 19.83 -11.15 -11.27
C ILE A 187 20.46 -9.87 -11.84
N ASP A 188 19.64 -9.00 -12.43
CA ASP A 188 20.10 -7.74 -13.01
C ASP A 188 20.70 -6.81 -11.95
N VAL A 189 20.08 -6.74 -10.77
CA VAL A 189 20.65 -6.01 -9.64
C VAL A 189 21.89 -6.69 -9.07
N HIS A 190 21.94 -8.02 -9.00
CA HIS A 190 23.10 -8.73 -8.47
C HIS A 190 24.33 -8.61 -9.36
N ALA A 191 24.15 -8.39 -10.67
CA ALA A 191 25.23 -8.04 -11.58
C ALA A 191 25.92 -6.72 -11.16
N GLU A 192 25.18 -5.83 -10.49
CA GLU A 192 25.70 -4.61 -9.89
C GLU A 192 26.28 -4.91 -8.50
N ARG A 193 27.62 -5.03 -8.43
CA ARG A 193 28.35 -5.46 -7.21
C ARG A 193 28.12 -4.60 -5.96
N THR A 194 27.55 -3.41 -6.10
CA THR A 194 27.32 -2.44 -5.01
C THR A 194 25.94 -2.59 -4.37
N ILE A 195 25.06 -3.40 -4.94
CA ILE A 195 23.66 -3.50 -4.53
C ILE A 195 23.38 -4.91 -4.02
N GLY A 196 22.79 -5.02 -2.83
CA GLY A 196 22.28 -6.30 -2.35
C GLY A 196 20.95 -6.62 -3.04
N ALA A 197 20.68 -7.89 -3.32
CA ALA A 197 19.36 -8.33 -3.77
C ALA A 197 18.81 -9.36 -2.77
N LEU A 198 17.58 -9.15 -2.32
CA LEU A 198 16.82 -10.11 -1.55
C LEU A 198 15.93 -10.85 -2.54
N SER A 199 16.15 -12.16 -2.72
CA SER A 199 15.34 -13.00 -3.59
C SER A 199 14.51 -14.02 -2.81
N THR A 200 13.43 -14.49 -3.46
CA THR A 200 12.32 -15.32 -2.96
C THR A 200 12.62 -16.80 -2.78
N ASP A 201 13.88 -17.24 -2.82
CA ASP A 201 14.21 -18.66 -2.58
C ASP A 201 13.72 -19.14 -1.19
N HIS A 202 13.39 -18.21 -0.29
CA HIS A 202 12.69 -18.48 0.96
C HIS A 202 11.18 -18.28 0.82
N ARG A 203 10.44 -19.36 1.12
CA ARG A 203 8.98 -19.47 0.99
C ARG A 203 8.17 -18.35 1.67
N GLN A 204 8.72 -17.60 2.62
CA GLN A 204 8.02 -16.51 3.33
C GLN A 204 8.96 -15.39 3.78
N TRP A 205 8.61 -14.16 3.41
CA TRP A 205 9.28 -12.95 3.89
C TRP A 205 8.86 -12.63 5.33
N THR A 206 9.82 -12.29 6.18
CA THR A 206 9.55 -11.83 7.55
C THR A 206 10.44 -10.62 7.88
N SER A 207 9.95 -9.73 8.76
CA SER A 207 10.76 -8.59 9.22
C SER A 207 12.09 -9.06 9.83
N ARG A 208 12.06 -10.17 10.56
CA ARG A 208 13.26 -10.82 11.13
C ARG A 208 14.29 -11.20 10.07
N TYR A 209 13.85 -11.87 9.00
CA TYR A 209 14.71 -12.28 7.91
C TYR A 209 15.31 -11.06 7.20
N LEU A 210 14.47 -10.08 6.84
CA LEU A 210 14.89 -8.86 6.16
C LEU A 210 16.02 -8.13 6.91
N ILE A 211 15.87 -7.94 8.21
CA ILE A 211 16.91 -7.29 9.04
C ILE A 211 18.19 -8.12 9.11
N GLY A 212 18.07 -9.44 9.24
CA GLY A 212 19.23 -10.34 9.25
C GLY A 212 20.09 -10.18 7.99
N VAL A 213 19.45 -10.03 6.82
CA VAL A 213 20.17 -9.84 5.55
C VAL A 213 20.70 -8.42 5.37
N ILE A 214 19.92 -7.39 5.73
CA ILE A 214 20.34 -5.99 5.58
C ILE A 214 21.56 -5.67 6.46
N PHE A 215 21.60 -6.24 7.67
CA PHE A 215 22.59 -5.88 8.70
C PHE A 215 23.58 -7.00 9.04
N GLU A 216 23.58 -8.12 8.32
CA GLU A 216 24.53 -9.24 8.46
C GLU A 216 24.75 -9.67 9.93
N ASN A 217 23.66 -9.79 10.68
CA ASN A 217 23.63 -10.16 12.12
C ASN A 217 24.21 -9.13 13.11
N THR A 218 24.45 -7.88 12.70
CA THR A 218 24.84 -6.82 13.66
C THR A 218 23.70 -6.40 14.59
N LEU A 219 22.44 -6.66 14.19
CA LEU A 219 21.24 -6.46 15.00
C LEU A 219 20.66 -7.81 15.43
N ASP A 220 20.15 -7.88 16.66
CA ASP A 220 19.45 -9.07 17.17
C ASP A 220 18.12 -9.28 16.42
N PRO A 221 17.98 -10.33 15.59
CA PRO A 221 16.78 -10.57 14.80
C PRO A 221 15.55 -10.90 15.67
N ASN A 222 15.74 -11.30 16.93
CA ASN A 222 14.64 -11.67 17.82
C ASN A 222 13.79 -10.49 18.27
N ARG A 223 14.28 -9.25 18.10
CA ARG A 223 13.52 -8.01 18.35
C ARG A 223 12.47 -7.72 17.29
N PHE A 224 12.51 -8.43 16.17
CA PHE A 224 11.61 -8.25 15.03
C PHE A 224 10.56 -9.34 14.99
N ALA A 225 9.38 -8.99 14.49
CA ALA A 225 8.28 -9.93 14.40
C ALA A 225 8.65 -11.13 13.51
N SER A 226 8.24 -12.31 13.97
CA SER A 226 8.26 -13.53 13.16
C SER A 226 7.16 -13.49 12.11
N GLU A 227 7.09 -14.58 11.33
CA GLU A 227 6.05 -14.80 10.33
C GLU A 227 4.66 -14.45 10.85
N LYS A 228 3.96 -13.63 10.06
CA LYS A 228 2.53 -13.36 10.22
C LYS A 228 1.82 -13.89 8.97
N PRO A 229 0.72 -14.65 9.14
CA PRO A 229 -0.07 -15.07 7.99
C PRO A 229 -0.58 -13.82 7.26
N THR A 230 -0.44 -13.83 5.94
CA THR A 230 -0.83 -12.73 5.05
C THR A 230 -1.94 -13.24 4.14
N TYR A 231 -3.05 -12.52 4.06
CA TYR A 231 -4.13 -12.89 3.15
C TYR A 231 -3.75 -12.47 1.73
N LYS A 232 -3.50 -13.46 0.87
CA LYS A 232 -3.37 -13.28 -0.58
C LYS A 232 -4.64 -13.81 -1.27
N ARG A 233 -4.97 -13.32 -2.46
CA ARG A 233 -6.13 -13.83 -3.21
C ARG A 233 -5.95 -15.28 -3.66
N ASP A 234 -4.73 -15.63 -4.03
CA ASP A 234 -4.36 -16.95 -4.54
C ASP A 234 -4.17 -17.98 -3.43
N THR A 235 -4.37 -17.57 -2.17
CA THR A 235 -4.29 -18.46 -1.02
C THR A 235 -5.43 -19.46 -1.07
N ARG A 236 -5.10 -20.76 -1.08
CA ARG A 236 -6.11 -21.81 -1.06
C ARG A 236 -6.75 -21.84 0.31
N ILE A 237 -8.03 -21.49 0.38
CA ILE A 237 -8.78 -21.51 1.64
C ILE A 237 -9.27 -22.93 1.88
N VAL A 238 -8.82 -23.56 2.96
CA VAL A 238 -9.22 -24.93 3.33
C VAL A 238 -10.08 -24.89 4.61
N GLU A 239 -11.09 -25.77 4.69
CA GLU A 239 -11.90 -25.90 5.91
C GLU A 239 -11.11 -26.61 7.01
N GLU A 240 -11.26 -26.16 8.25
CA GLU A 240 -10.57 -26.69 9.45
C GLU A 240 -10.78 -28.21 9.66
N THR A 241 -11.88 -28.76 9.14
CA THR A 241 -12.21 -30.20 9.17
C THR A 241 -11.62 -31.02 8.03
N SER A 242 -11.09 -30.38 7.00
CA SER A 242 -10.36 -31.08 5.95
C SER A 242 -9.01 -31.42 6.53
N GLN A 243 -8.79 -32.71 6.85
CA GLN A 243 -7.47 -33.19 7.22
C GLN A 243 -6.50 -32.67 6.16
N LEU A 244 -5.59 -31.77 6.56
CA LEU A 244 -4.46 -31.38 5.74
C LEU A 244 -3.91 -32.67 5.15
N PRO A 245 -3.70 -32.77 3.82
CA PRO A 245 -3.13 -33.97 3.25
C PRO A 245 -1.82 -34.20 3.97
N SER A 246 -1.81 -35.15 4.92
CA SER A 246 -0.60 -35.64 5.50
C SER A 246 0.16 -36.17 4.30
N HIS A 247 1.25 -35.52 3.91
CA HIS A 247 2.15 -36.03 2.89
C HIS A 247 2.57 -37.43 3.33
N THR A 248 1.80 -38.43 2.95
CA THR A 248 2.21 -39.82 2.91
C THR A 248 3.22 -39.85 1.79
N ARG A 249 4.48 -39.57 2.15
CA ARG A 249 5.64 -39.80 1.29
C ARG A 249 5.54 -41.25 0.83
N ASP A 250 5.14 -41.44 -0.41
CA ASP A 250 5.21 -42.74 -1.06
C ASP A 250 6.69 -43.04 -1.28
N PRO A 251 7.28 -44.05 -0.62
CA PRO A 251 8.72 -44.27 -0.66
C PRO A 251 9.26 -44.69 -2.03
N ASP A 252 8.38 -44.98 -3.00
CA ASP A 252 8.73 -45.42 -4.37
C ASP A 252 8.30 -44.42 -5.47
N GLY A 253 7.93 -43.19 -5.11
CA GLY A 253 7.63 -42.13 -6.09
C GLY A 253 8.91 -41.61 -6.75
N MET A 254 9.07 -41.84 -8.05
CA MET A 254 10.14 -41.21 -8.85
C MET A 254 9.95 -39.68 -8.80
N ASP A 255 10.99 -38.95 -8.37
CA ASP A 255 11.02 -37.48 -8.28
C ASP A 255 10.67 -36.87 -9.65
N ILE A 256 9.46 -36.35 -9.78
CA ILE A 256 9.11 -35.40 -10.83
C ILE A 256 9.36 -34.03 -10.20
N ASP A 257 10.25 -33.23 -10.81
CA ASP A 257 10.42 -31.81 -10.50
C ASP A 257 9.16 -31.02 -10.92
N GLU A 258 8.00 -31.40 -10.39
CA GLU A 258 6.85 -30.49 -10.34
C GLU A 258 7.29 -29.39 -9.38
N GLU A 259 7.56 -28.21 -9.94
CA GLU A 259 7.65 -26.98 -9.15
C GLU A 259 6.32 -26.86 -8.42
N ASP A 260 6.26 -27.43 -7.22
CA ASP A 260 5.13 -27.38 -6.32
C ASP A 260 4.83 -25.91 -6.03
N ASP A 261 3.95 -25.33 -6.85
CA ASP A 261 3.12 -24.18 -6.49
C ASP A 261 2.13 -24.65 -5.43
N ASP A 262 2.69 -25.09 -4.29
CA ASP A 262 2.00 -25.32 -3.03
C ASP A 262 1.57 -23.94 -2.52
N GLY A 263 0.58 -23.36 -3.20
CA GLY A 263 -0.02 -22.10 -2.82
C GLY A 263 -0.35 -22.16 -1.33
N LEU A 264 0.06 -21.12 -0.60
CA LEU A 264 -0.13 -21.03 0.85
C LEU A 264 -1.56 -21.49 1.20
N VAL A 265 -1.68 -22.45 2.10
CA VAL A 265 -2.98 -22.93 2.57
C VAL A 265 -3.33 -22.13 3.82
N ILE A 266 -4.36 -21.31 3.75
CA ILE A 266 -4.88 -20.56 4.90
C ILE A 266 -6.21 -21.16 5.34
N ILE A 267 -6.40 -21.31 6.65
CA ILE A 267 -7.68 -21.76 7.20
C ILE A 267 -8.71 -20.64 7.04
N ARG A 268 -9.94 -20.98 6.68
CA ARG A 268 -11.01 -20.00 6.41
C ARG A 268 -11.26 -18.99 7.53
N THR A 269 -11.13 -19.43 8.79
CA THR A 269 -11.20 -18.60 9.99
C THR A 269 -10.22 -17.44 9.91
N ASP A 270 -8.99 -17.75 9.51
CA ASP A 270 -7.89 -16.81 9.43
C ASP A 270 -8.09 -15.85 8.25
N ALA A 271 -8.67 -16.29 7.14
CA ALA A 271 -8.98 -15.41 6.01
C ALA A 271 -9.95 -14.27 6.38
N ARG A 272 -10.96 -14.53 7.23
CA ARG A 272 -11.88 -13.49 7.72
C ARG A 272 -11.20 -12.54 8.69
N ASP A 273 -10.38 -13.06 9.59
CA ASP A 273 -9.63 -12.26 10.55
C ASP A 273 -8.65 -11.35 9.84
N LEU A 274 -7.91 -11.87 8.86
CA LEU A 274 -6.98 -11.09 8.05
C LEU A 274 -7.71 -10.03 7.25
N LEU A 275 -8.77 -10.38 6.51
CA LEU A 275 -9.56 -9.38 5.76
C LEU A 275 -10.12 -8.29 6.69
N HIS A 276 -10.56 -8.64 7.89
CA HIS A 276 -11.05 -7.67 8.88
C HIS A 276 -9.96 -6.68 9.28
N VAL A 277 -8.76 -7.17 9.60
CA VAL A 277 -7.60 -6.31 9.91
C VAL A 277 -7.28 -5.38 8.73
N GLN A 278 -7.33 -5.88 7.49
CA GLN A 278 -7.12 -5.06 6.28
C GLN A 278 -8.17 -3.94 6.17
N VAL A 279 -9.44 -4.27 6.40
CA VAL A 279 -10.56 -3.30 6.38
C VAL A 279 -10.40 -2.25 7.47
N VAL A 280 -10.09 -2.67 8.69
CA VAL A 280 -9.85 -1.76 9.82
C VAL A 280 -8.74 -0.77 9.46
N ASN A 281 -7.58 -1.25 9.04
CA ASN A 281 -6.42 -0.40 8.75
C ASN A 281 -6.72 0.57 7.59
N HIS A 282 -7.30 0.07 6.50
CA HIS A 282 -7.61 0.88 5.32
C HIS A 282 -8.64 1.97 5.61
N PHE A 283 -9.78 1.61 6.19
CA PHE A 283 -10.85 2.58 6.43
C PHE A 283 -10.55 3.54 7.58
N SER A 284 -9.77 3.13 8.58
CA SER A 284 -9.29 4.07 9.61
C SER A 284 -8.50 5.22 8.98
N MET A 285 -7.64 4.91 8.01
CA MET A 285 -6.86 5.92 7.30
C MET A 285 -7.72 6.81 6.40
N LEU A 286 -8.67 6.23 5.66
CA LEU A 286 -9.60 7.02 4.83
C LEU A 286 -10.47 7.95 5.69
N LEU A 287 -10.92 7.49 6.85
CA LEU A 287 -11.66 8.31 7.81
C LEU A 287 -10.79 9.45 8.35
N ALA A 288 -9.52 9.20 8.69
CA ALA A 288 -8.60 10.25 9.11
C ALA A 288 -8.38 11.31 8.01
N GLN A 289 -8.24 10.88 6.75
CA GLN A 289 -8.15 11.80 5.62
C GLN A 289 -9.43 12.60 5.40
N LEU A 290 -10.60 11.97 5.55
CA LEU A 290 -11.88 12.66 5.49
C LEU A 290 -11.99 13.73 6.60
N VAL A 291 -11.63 13.38 7.84
CA VAL A 291 -11.59 14.32 8.96
C VAL A 291 -10.66 15.50 8.68
N LEU A 292 -9.48 15.24 8.12
CA LEU A 292 -8.55 16.28 7.70
C LEU A 292 -9.16 17.21 6.64
N ARG A 293 -9.85 16.68 5.63
CA ARG A 293 -10.52 17.49 4.59
C ARG A 293 -11.65 18.34 5.16
N VAL A 294 -12.49 17.76 6.02
CA VAL A 294 -13.66 18.41 6.62
C VAL A 294 -13.25 19.46 7.65
N GLY A 295 -12.28 19.12 8.49
CA GLY A 295 -11.92 19.88 9.69
C GLY A 295 -10.69 20.77 9.56
N ASN A 296 -9.99 20.78 8.42
CA ASN A 296 -8.63 21.34 8.28
C ASN A 296 -8.40 22.67 9.04
N ALA A 297 -9.31 23.64 8.88
CA ALA A 297 -9.19 24.94 9.53
C ALA A 297 -9.46 24.89 11.05
N GLU A 298 -10.47 24.13 11.47
CA GLU A 298 -10.82 23.97 12.89
C GLU A 298 -9.74 23.22 13.65
N ILE A 299 -9.23 22.11 13.08
CA ILE A 299 -8.25 21.29 13.78
C ILE A 299 -6.88 21.97 13.83
N ARG A 300 -6.49 22.71 12.78
CA ARG A 300 -5.25 23.51 12.81
C ARG A 300 -5.32 24.72 13.75
N SER A 301 -6.50 25.33 13.89
CA SER A 301 -6.70 26.49 14.77
C SER A 301 -6.93 26.11 16.23
N TYR A 302 -7.15 24.82 16.51
CA TYR A 302 -7.39 24.34 17.85
C TYR A 302 -6.15 24.51 18.74
N GLN A 303 -6.20 25.54 19.61
CA GLN A 303 -5.26 25.69 20.70
C GLN A 303 -5.84 25.04 21.95
N PRO A 304 -5.13 24.11 22.61
CA PRO A 304 -5.62 23.42 23.80
C PRO A 304 -5.62 24.38 25.00
N ARG A 305 -6.62 25.26 25.07
CA ARG A 305 -7.00 25.97 26.31
C ARG A 305 -7.91 25.06 27.11
N SER A 306 -7.82 25.13 28.45
CA SER A 306 -8.55 24.32 29.43
C SER A 306 -9.88 23.77 28.91
N VAL A 307 -9.85 22.53 28.41
CA VAL A 307 -10.99 21.87 27.78
C VAL A 307 -11.91 21.36 28.89
N SER A 308 -13.22 21.51 28.72
CA SER A 308 -14.20 20.94 29.66
C SER A 308 -14.02 19.42 29.75
N ARG A 309 -14.19 18.86 30.96
CA ARG A 309 -14.23 17.39 31.17
C ARG A 309 -15.36 16.69 30.40
N TYR A 310 -16.32 17.45 29.88
CA TYR A 310 -17.46 16.98 29.10
C TYR A 310 -17.31 17.24 27.59
N ALA A 311 -16.17 17.78 27.16
CA ALA A 311 -15.91 17.94 25.74
C ALA A 311 -15.76 16.55 25.07
N PRO A 312 -15.97 16.44 23.76
CA PRO A 312 -15.67 15.23 23.00
C PRO A 312 -14.24 14.71 23.25
N GLU A 313 -14.01 13.40 23.19
CA GLU A 313 -12.69 12.80 23.47
C GLU A 313 -11.60 13.38 22.56
N TRP A 314 -11.93 13.61 21.30
CA TRP A 314 -11.01 14.21 20.33
C TRP A 314 -10.57 15.64 20.70
N GLN A 315 -11.38 16.41 21.46
CA GLN A 315 -10.98 17.73 21.97
C GLN A 315 -10.15 17.60 23.25
N GLN A 316 -10.42 16.58 24.07
CA GLN A 316 -9.66 16.34 25.28
C GLN A 316 -8.23 15.87 24.96
N ASN A 317 -8.08 15.08 23.91
CA ASN A 317 -6.82 14.50 23.53
C ASN A 317 -5.96 15.48 22.73
N ARG A 318 -4.77 15.80 23.25
CA ARG A 318 -3.77 16.66 22.59
C ARG A 318 -3.01 15.95 21.46
N LYS A 319 -3.55 14.85 20.95
CA LYS A 319 -2.89 13.99 19.97
C LYS A 319 -3.10 14.58 18.58
N PRO A 320 -2.10 14.50 17.68
CA PRO A 320 -2.32 14.84 16.28
C PRO A 320 -3.34 13.87 15.66
N ILE A 321 -4.07 14.31 14.63
CA ILE A 321 -5.15 13.51 14.00
C ILE A 321 -4.65 12.13 13.52
N VAL A 322 -3.39 12.05 13.10
CA VAL A 322 -2.77 10.79 12.64
C VAL A 322 -2.75 9.71 13.72
N ASP A 323 -2.81 10.11 14.99
CA ASP A 323 -2.82 9.23 16.17
C ASP A 323 -4.22 9.03 16.75
N TRP A 324 -5.25 9.59 16.12
CA TRP A 324 -6.62 9.39 16.56
C TRP A 324 -7.09 7.98 16.24
N ASN A 325 -7.77 7.36 17.19
CA ASN A 325 -8.44 6.09 16.99
C ASN A 325 -9.74 6.30 16.20
N VAL A 326 -10.35 5.19 15.76
CA VAL A 326 -11.57 5.26 14.94
C VAL A 326 -12.75 5.88 15.70
N SER A 327 -12.86 5.65 17.01
CA SER A 327 -13.92 6.23 17.84
C SER A 327 -13.84 7.77 17.82
N GLU A 328 -12.64 8.33 17.99
CA GLU A 328 -12.38 9.78 17.95
C GLU A 328 -12.68 10.37 16.57
N LEU A 329 -12.25 9.68 15.50
CA LEU A 329 -12.52 10.10 14.12
C LEU A 329 -14.03 10.14 13.83
N LEU A 330 -14.75 9.11 14.27
CA LEU A 330 -16.18 9.00 14.07
C LEU A 330 -16.97 9.99 14.94
N GLU A 331 -16.55 10.22 16.19
CA GLU A 331 -17.14 11.22 17.08
C GLU A 331 -17.02 12.64 16.50
N TYR A 332 -15.86 12.97 15.91
CA TYR A 332 -15.68 14.25 15.22
C TYR A 332 -16.65 14.40 14.04
N LEU A 333 -16.77 13.38 13.19
CA LEU A 333 -17.69 13.39 12.04
C LEU A 333 -19.15 13.49 12.48
N ASP A 334 -19.54 12.76 13.54
CA ASP A 334 -20.89 12.82 14.13
C ASP A 334 -21.24 14.21 14.67
N GLY A 335 -20.26 14.92 15.23
CA GLY A 335 -20.41 16.29 15.68
C GLY A 335 -20.74 17.27 14.54
N LYS A 336 -20.45 16.92 13.29
CA LYS A 336 -20.78 17.72 12.09
C LYS A 336 -22.03 17.23 11.38
N LYS A 337 -22.17 15.91 11.23
CA LYS A 337 -23.31 15.26 10.58
C LYS A 337 -23.62 13.96 11.31
N CYS A 338 -24.68 13.98 12.11
CA CYS A 338 -25.09 12.85 12.93
C CYS A 338 -25.40 11.63 12.06
N ARG A 339 -24.74 10.50 12.35
CA ARG A 339 -24.98 9.22 11.69
C ARG A 339 -26.11 8.45 12.38
N GLU A 340 -26.73 7.54 11.63
CA GLU A 340 -27.64 6.57 12.23
C GLU A 340 -26.85 5.53 13.03
N ALA A 341 -27.36 5.20 14.22
CA ALA A 341 -26.79 4.15 15.04
C ALA A 341 -26.87 2.80 14.33
N THR A 342 -25.79 2.02 14.41
CA THR A 342 -25.66 0.70 13.77
C THR A 342 -25.51 -0.39 14.81
N ASN A 343 -25.91 -1.61 14.45
CA ASN A 343 -25.68 -2.80 15.25
C ASN A 343 -24.96 -3.86 14.38
N PRO A 344 -23.67 -4.17 14.66
CA PRO A 344 -22.86 -3.61 15.75
C PRO A 344 -22.52 -2.14 15.51
N LYS A 345 -22.07 -1.45 16.56
CA LYS A 345 -21.56 -0.10 16.41
C LYS A 345 -20.35 -0.09 15.49
N LEU A 346 -20.34 0.85 14.54
CA LEU A 346 -19.24 0.95 13.57
C LEU A 346 -17.88 1.15 14.25
N GLU A 347 -17.81 1.90 15.36
CA GLU A 347 -16.56 2.07 16.13
C GLU A 347 -15.98 0.75 16.64
N TRP A 348 -16.82 -0.21 17.03
CA TRP A 348 -16.36 -1.52 17.52
C TRP A 348 -15.92 -2.43 16.38
N PHE A 349 -16.64 -2.38 15.26
CA PHE A 349 -16.27 -3.12 14.07
C PHE A 349 -14.92 -2.65 13.51
N LEU A 350 -14.64 -1.35 13.55
CA LEU A 350 -13.39 -0.78 13.03
C LEU A 350 -12.25 -0.73 14.06
N GLN A 351 -12.36 -1.44 15.17
CA GLN A 351 -11.27 -1.56 16.14
C GLN A 351 -10.50 -2.86 15.94
N LEU A 352 -9.17 -2.75 15.86
CA LEU A 352 -8.29 -3.92 15.78
C LEU A 352 -8.48 -4.85 17.00
N PRO A 353 -8.55 -6.18 16.79
CA PRO A 353 -8.63 -7.14 17.88
C PRO A 353 -7.39 -7.03 18.78
N PRO A 354 -7.50 -7.31 20.09
CA PRO A 354 -6.37 -7.22 21.01
C PRO A 354 -5.12 -8.00 20.57
N SER A 355 -5.30 -9.13 19.89
CA SER A 355 -4.19 -9.96 19.36
C SER A 355 -3.39 -9.30 18.24
N TYR A 356 -3.95 -8.28 17.58
CA TYR A 356 -3.32 -7.54 16.48
C TYR A 356 -2.91 -6.13 16.88
N ARG A 357 -3.09 -5.74 18.15
CA ARG A 357 -2.67 -4.42 18.64
C ARG A 357 -1.18 -4.41 18.97
N PRO A 358 -0.45 -3.33 18.66
CA PRO A 358 0.95 -3.17 19.07
C PRO A 358 1.12 -3.14 20.59
N ASP A 359 0.15 -2.53 21.31
CA ASP A 359 0.14 -2.46 22.76
C ASP A 359 -1.09 -3.20 23.34
N PRO A 360 -0.90 -4.42 23.88
CA PRO A 360 -1.99 -5.21 24.47
C PRO A 360 -2.51 -4.63 25.80
N LYS A 361 -1.84 -3.63 26.39
CA LYS A 361 -2.23 -3.05 27.70
C LYS A 361 -3.26 -1.92 27.58
N SER A 362 -3.62 -1.50 26.37
CA SER A 362 -4.71 -0.55 26.16
C SER A 362 -6.04 -1.16 26.62
N ASN A 363 -6.63 -0.59 27.69
CA ASN A 363 -7.93 -0.98 28.25
C ASN A 363 -9.12 -0.71 27.30
N ASP A 364 -8.86 -0.16 26.11
CA ASP A 364 -9.89 0.25 25.15
C ASP A 364 -10.31 -0.91 24.23
N SER A 365 -10.50 -2.10 24.81
CA SER A 365 -10.83 -3.35 24.11
C SER A 365 -12.33 -3.66 24.16
N ARG A 366 -13.16 -2.73 24.65
CA ARG A 366 -14.60 -2.96 24.77
C ARG A 366 -15.25 -3.03 23.40
N GLY A 367 -15.72 -4.23 23.04
CA GLY A 367 -16.53 -4.46 21.85
C GLY A 367 -15.74 -4.87 20.61
N SER A 368 -14.41 -4.78 20.62
CA SER A 368 -13.58 -5.31 19.52
C SER A 368 -13.63 -6.84 19.51
N ARG A 369 -13.77 -7.41 18.30
CA ARG A 369 -13.85 -8.85 18.05
C ARG A 369 -13.01 -9.20 16.83
N ARG A 370 -12.67 -10.49 16.67
CA ARG A 370 -11.97 -10.97 15.47
C ARG A 370 -12.91 -10.96 14.26
N GLY A 371 -12.35 -10.99 13.06
CA GLY A 371 -13.12 -10.98 11.81
C GLY A 371 -14.12 -12.12 11.70
N GLN A 372 -13.76 -13.30 12.20
CA GLN A 372 -14.59 -14.50 12.23
C GLN A 372 -15.74 -14.45 13.23
N ASP A 373 -15.60 -13.65 14.29
CA ASP A 373 -16.61 -13.49 15.35
C ASP A 373 -17.76 -12.57 14.91
N TRP A 374 -17.56 -11.83 13.82
CA TRP A 374 -18.60 -11.01 13.19
C TRP A 374 -19.45 -11.86 12.25
N SER A 375 -20.76 -11.82 12.42
CA SER A 375 -21.66 -12.47 11.48
C SER A 375 -21.61 -11.77 10.12
N ARG A 376 -22.01 -12.47 9.05
CA ARG A 376 -22.10 -11.85 7.71
C ARG A 376 -23.00 -10.61 7.71
N THR A 377 -24.09 -10.64 8.50
CA THR A 377 -24.99 -9.49 8.64
C THR A 377 -24.30 -8.32 9.34
N ASP A 378 -23.48 -8.57 10.37
CA ASP A 378 -22.71 -7.53 11.06
C ASP A 378 -21.73 -6.84 10.10
N TRP A 379 -21.02 -7.61 9.28
CA TRP A 379 -20.17 -7.11 8.20
C TRP A 379 -20.95 -6.20 7.25
N LEU A 380 -22.09 -6.67 6.73
CA LEU A 380 -22.91 -5.89 5.81
C LEU A 380 -23.45 -4.60 6.44
N ASN A 381 -23.86 -4.65 7.72
CA ASN A 381 -24.34 -3.48 8.45
C ASN A 381 -23.21 -2.44 8.64
N ALA A 382 -22.01 -2.88 9.02
CA ALA A 382 -20.87 -2.00 9.20
C ALA A 382 -20.41 -1.37 7.87
N LEU A 383 -20.32 -2.15 6.80
CA LEU A 383 -19.98 -1.66 5.47
C LEU A 383 -21.08 -0.74 4.90
N GLY A 384 -22.35 -1.03 5.19
CA GLY A 384 -23.48 -0.15 4.87
C GLY A 384 -23.37 1.21 5.58
N SER A 385 -22.94 1.22 6.85
CA SER A 385 -22.66 2.45 7.59
C SER A 385 -21.50 3.25 6.98
N LEU A 386 -20.40 2.58 6.61
CA LEU A 386 -19.29 3.22 5.88
C LEU A 386 -19.73 3.79 4.53
N LYS A 387 -20.57 3.05 3.80
CA LYS A 387 -21.15 3.51 2.53
C LYS A 387 -21.97 4.77 2.73
N LYS A 388 -22.77 4.81 3.79
CA LYS A 388 -23.55 5.99 4.15
C LYS A 388 -22.65 7.19 4.46
N ILE A 389 -21.56 7.01 5.21
CA ILE A 389 -20.54 8.05 5.43
C ILE A 389 -19.98 8.55 4.10
N GLY A 390 -19.59 7.63 3.22
CA GLY A 390 -19.09 7.96 1.89
C GLY A 390 -20.07 8.80 1.07
N ILE A 391 -21.36 8.46 1.08
CA ILE A 391 -22.41 9.23 0.39
C ILE A 391 -22.64 10.58 1.07
N ASP A 392 -22.76 10.58 2.39
CA ASP A 392 -23.12 11.74 3.18
C ASP A 392 -22.11 12.88 3.11
N TRP A 393 -20.84 12.52 2.91
CA TRP A 393 -19.71 13.44 2.76
C TRP A 393 -19.24 13.58 1.30
N VAL A 394 -19.90 12.89 0.36
CA VAL A 394 -19.48 12.83 -1.06
C VAL A 394 -18.01 12.40 -1.19
N ASP A 395 -17.60 11.45 -0.33
CA ASP A 395 -16.25 10.94 -0.27
C ASP A 395 -16.05 9.78 -1.26
N THR A 396 -15.56 10.12 -2.45
CA THR A 396 -15.28 9.15 -3.51
C THR A 396 -14.30 8.04 -3.08
N PRO A 397 -13.17 8.32 -2.38
CA PRO A 397 -12.24 7.28 -1.95
C PRO A 397 -12.87 6.17 -1.10
N ILE A 398 -13.73 6.52 -0.13
CA ILE A 398 -14.47 5.55 0.69
C ILE A 398 -15.44 4.75 -0.18
N GLN A 399 -16.24 5.41 -1.01
CA GLN A 399 -17.27 4.75 -1.83
C GLN A 399 -16.67 3.72 -2.78
N GLU A 400 -15.60 4.08 -3.48
CA GLU A 400 -14.94 3.19 -4.42
C GLU A 400 -14.20 2.05 -3.71
N SER A 401 -13.56 2.31 -2.57
CA SER A 401 -12.90 1.25 -1.78
C SER A 401 -13.92 0.19 -1.30
N LEU A 402 -15.14 0.61 -0.95
CA LEU A 402 -16.22 -0.30 -0.59
C LEU A 402 -16.68 -1.15 -1.77
N ALA A 403 -16.87 -0.55 -2.94
CA ALA A 403 -17.26 -1.29 -4.15
C ALA A 403 -16.24 -2.39 -4.54
N MET A 404 -14.98 -2.20 -4.18
CA MET A 404 -13.91 -3.17 -4.42
C MET A 404 -13.89 -4.26 -3.35
N LEU A 405 -14.03 -3.86 -2.08
CA LEU A 405 -14.11 -4.77 -0.95
C LEU A 405 -15.30 -5.74 -1.07
N GLU A 406 -16.43 -5.32 -1.65
CA GLU A 406 -17.60 -6.18 -1.86
C GLU A 406 -17.24 -7.50 -2.59
N ARG A 407 -16.26 -7.48 -3.49
CA ARG A 407 -15.79 -8.68 -4.21
C ARG A 407 -14.96 -9.59 -3.33
N GLU A 408 -14.03 -9.04 -2.55
CA GLU A 408 -13.22 -9.82 -1.59
C GLU A 408 -14.10 -10.43 -0.50
N LEU A 409 -15.06 -9.66 0.00
CA LEU A 409 -16.05 -10.14 0.94
C LEU A 409 -16.84 -11.29 0.34
N SER A 410 -17.33 -11.13 -0.91
CA SER A 410 -18.05 -12.19 -1.60
C SER A 410 -17.20 -13.45 -1.73
N PHE A 411 -15.92 -13.34 -2.07
CA PHE A 411 -14.99 -14.45 -2.19
C PHE A 411 -14.75 -15.18 -0.84
N VAL A 412 -14.41 -14.44 0.22
CA VAL A 412 -14.15 -15.02 1.56
C VAL A 412 -15.41 -15.68 2.15
N PHE A 413 -16.60 -15.15 1.84
CA PHE A 413 -17.86 -15.74 2.29
C PHE A 413 -18.41 -16.84 1.36
N SER A 414 -18.11 -16.84 0.05
CA SER A 414 -18.66 -17.80 -0.94
C SER A 414 -17.94 -19.15 -1.01
N GLN A 415 -16.68 -19.22 -0.59
CA GLN A 415 -15.82 -20.43 -0.57
C GLN A 415 -16.32 -21.59 0.34
N GLY A 416 -17.61 -21.64 0.68
CA GLY A 416 -18.28 -22.73 1.42
C GLY A 416 -19.49 -23.32 0.71
N MET A 417 -19.68 -23.07 -0.59
CA MET A 417 -20.73 -23.72 -1.42
C MET A 417 -20.14 -24.67 -2.46
N VAL A 418 -19.05 -25.37 -2.14
CA VAL A 418 -18.77 -26.64 -2.83
C VAL A 418 -19.65 -27.68 -2.16
N ILE A 419 -20.90 -27.75 -2.60
CA ILE A 419 -21.74 -28.92 -2.34
C ILE A 419 -21.06 -30.05 -3.10
N ILE A 420 -20.34 -30.91 -2.39
CA ILE A 420 -19.86 -32.19 -2.91
C ILE A 420 -21.06 -33.09 -3.18
#